data_AF-A0A530ZNW9-F1
#
_entry.id   AF-A0A530ZNW9-F1
#
_cell.length_a   1.000
_cell.length_b   1.000
_cell.length_c   1.000
_cell.angle_alpha   90.00
_cell.angle_beta   90.00
_cell.angle_gamma   90.00
#
_symmetry.space_group_name_H-M   'P 1'
#
loop_
_entity.id
_entity.type
_entity.pdbx_description
1 polymer ?
#
loop_
_entity_poly.entity_id
_entity_poly.type
_entity_poly.pdbx_seq_one_letter_code
_entity_poly.pdbx_strand_id
1 'polypeptide(L)'
;MTNATLLPDEGLFIGRARTSEASHPLVVTVRGGTVFDITSSMAPTVRDVCEMPDPAGYVHAAAGEPIGSLDAIAANSFQAARDPQKPYLLSPVDLQAVKASGVTFVVSLLERVIEEQARGSAEKADAIRADIAGLIGHDLSKLKPGSPEAMEIKTKLIQRGAWSQYLEVGIGPDAEIFTKCQPMASVGFGADVGLHPVSTWNNPEPEIAMIAAGSGKIVGATLGN
;
A
#
# COMPACT_ATOMS: atom_id res chain seq x y z
N MET A 1 6.49 -21.06 16.29
CA MET A 1 7.13 -20.34 15.19
C MET A 1 6.26 -19.15 14.89
N THR A 2 6.78 -17.93 15.03
CA THR A 2 6.07 -16.71 14.62
C THR A 2 6.02 -16.68 13.10
N ASN A 3 4.83 -16.68 12.50
CA ASN A 3 4.62 -16.52 11.06
C ASN A 3 5.22 -15.15 10.66
N ALA A 4 6.44 -15.16 10.12
CA ALA A 4 7.22 -13.95 9.90
C ALA A 4 6.60 -13.02 8.85
N THR A 5 5.82 -13.58 7.92
CA THR A 5 5.18 -12.84 6.84
C THR A 5 3.80 -12.31 7.22
N LEU A 6 3.24 -12.72 8.36
CA LEU A 6 1.90 -12.36 8.83
C LEU A 6 0.81 -12.59 7.75
N LEU A 7 1.02 -13.55 6.86
CA LEU A 7 -0.02 -13.91 5.89
C LEU A 7 -1.24 -14.48 6.63
N PRO A 8 -2.47 -14.14 6.18
CA PRO A 8 -3.68 -14.80 6.66
C PRO A 8 -3.63 -16.32 6.51
N ASP A 9 -4.32 -17.03 7.40
CA ASP A 9 -4.40 -18.51 7.34
C ASP A 9 -5.15 -19.01 6.10
N GLU A 10 -6.07 -18.18 5.59
CA GLU A 10 -6.87 -18.45 4.39
C GLU A 10 -6.65 -17.36 3.34
N GLY A 11 -6.57 -17.76 2.08
CA GLY A 11 -6.43 -16.85 0.96
C GLY A 11 -5.73 -17.50 -0.22
N LEU A 12 -5.72 -16.77 -1.33
CA LEU A 12 -4.93 -17.11 -2.50
C LEU A 12 -3.81 -16.09 -2.63
N PHE A 13 -2.57 -16.56 -2.51
CA PHE A 13 -1.40 -15.71 -2.48
C PHE A 13 -0.67 -15.79 -3.81
N ILE A 14 -0.30 -14.63 -4.34
CA ILE A 14 0.60 -14.50 -5.48
C ILE A 14 1.71 -13.53 -5.10
N GLY A 15 2.93 -13.83 -5.54
CA GLY A 15 4.07 -12.96 -5.34
C GLY A 15 5.19 -13.31 -6.29
N ARG A 16 6.40 -12.87 -5.95
CA ARG A 16 7.61 -13.21 -6.69
C ARG A 16 8.70 -13.71 -5.77
N ALA A 17 9.53 -14.60 -6.27
CA ALA A 17 10.73 -15.06 -5.59
C ALA A 17 11.94 -15.08 -6.54
N ARG A 18 13.13 -14.98 -5.98
CA ARG A 18 14.38 -15.28 -6.65
C ARG A 18 14.87 -16.64 -6.18
N THR A 19 15.40 -17.45 -7.08
CA THR A 19 16.17 -18.66 -6.76
C THR A 19 17.54 -18.61 -7.44
N SER A 20 18.48 -19.45 -7.01
CA SER A 20 19.79 -19.64 -7.64
C SER A 20 19.71 -20.47 -8.93
N GLU A 21 18.69 -21.32 -9.06
CA GLU A 21 18.48 -22.22 -10.19
C GLU A 21 17.94 -21.51 -11.43
N ALA A 22 17.09 -20.50 -11.25
CA ALA A 22 16.52 -19.71 -12.34
C ALA A 22 17.34 -18.45 -12.64
N SER A 23 17.43 -18.04 -13.90
CA SER A 23 18.08 -16.77 -14.29
C SER A 23 17.15 -15.56 -14.18
N HIS A 24 15.85 -15.78 -13.99
CA HIS A 24 14.82 -14.76 -13.87
C HIS A 24 14.10 -14.83 -12.50
N PRO A 25 13.33 -13.79 -12.13
CA PRO A 25 12.32 -13.90 -11.07
C PRO A 25 11.29 -14.98 -11.38
N LEU A 26 10.79 -15.62 -10.35
CA LEU A 26 9.70 -16.58 -10.41
C LEU A 26 8.40 -15.92 -9.98
N VAL A 27 7.29 -16.22 -10.66
CA VAL A 27 5.93 -15.96 -10.16
C VAL A 27 5.57 -17.11 -9.23
N VAL A 28 5.21 -16.80 -7.99
CA VAL A 28 5.00 -17.84 -6.96
C VAL A 28 3.64 -17.75 -6.28
N THR A 29 3.16 -18.89 -5.79
CA THR A 29 2.00 -19.00 -4.90
C THR A 29 2.35 -19.76 -3.62
N VAL A 30 1.52 -19.64 -2.59
CA VAL A 30 1.70 -20.33 -1.30
C VAL A 30 0.54 -21.28 -1.05
N ARG A 31 0.84 -22.55 -0.73
CA ARG A 31 -0.16 -23.56 -0.35
C ARG A 31 0.37 -24.38 0.82
N GLY A 32 -0.39 -24.45 1.91
CA GLY A 32 -0.01 -25.22 3.11
C GLY A 32 1.39 -24.88 3.64
N GLY A 33 1.77 -23.59 3.62
CA GLY A 33 3.10 -23.13 4.04
C GLY A 33 4.25 -23.45 3.08
N THR A 34 3.98 -24.03 1.91
CA THR A 34 4.98 -24.29 0.86
C THR A 34 4.83 -23.26 -0.27
N VAL A 35 5.95 -22.74 -0.77
CA VAL A 35 6.00 -21.83 -1.91
C VAL A 35 6.19 -22.66 -3.18
N PHE A 36 5.37 -22.38 -4.19
CA PHE A 36 5.40 -23.04 -5.49
C PHE A 36 5.73 -22.03 -6.59
N ASP A 37 6.66 -22.38 -7.46
CA ASP A 37 6.89 -21.69 -8.73
C ASP A 37 5.77 -22.04 -9.71
N ILE A 38 5.02 -21.03 -10.14
CA ILE A 38 3.95 -21.14 -11.12
C ILE A 38 4.28 -20.37 -12.41
N THR A 39 5.56 -19.99 -12.59
CA THR A 39 6.02 -19.27 -13.77
C THR A 39 5.73 -20.08 -15.03
N SER A 40 5.12 -19.44 -16.02
CA SER A 40 4.82 -20.06 -17.31
C SER A 40 4.99 -19.08 -18.46
N SER A 41 5.12 -19.57 -19.68
CA SER A 41 5.16 -18.70 -20.87
C SER A 41 3.88 -17.88 -21.08
N MET A 42 2.74 -18.35 -20.55
CA MET A 42 1.48 -17.60 -20.57
C MET A 42 1.37 -16.55 -19.46
N ALA A 43 2.16 -16.70 -18.40
CA ALA A 43 2.15 -15.85 -17.22
C ALA A 43 3.57 -15.66 -16.67
N PRO A 44 4.46 -15.00 -17.42
CA PRO A 44 5.85 -14.81 -16.98
C PRO A 44 5.97 -13.75 -15.87
N THR A 45 4.93 -12.96 -15.63
CA THR A 45 4.90 -11.88 -14.63
C THR A 45 3.62 -11.92 -13.81
N VAL A 46 3.64 -11.34 -12.61
CA VAL A 46 2.44 -11.12 -11.79
C VAL A 46 1.47 -10.20 -12.52
N ARG A 47 1.97 -9.18 -13.24
CA ARG A 47 1.13 -8.36 -14.11
C ARG A 47 0.35 -9.21 -15.09
N ASP A 48 0.98 -10.18 -15.77
CA ASP A 48 0.28 -11.01 -16.76
C ASP A 48 -0.79 -11.89 -16.12
N VAL A 49 -0.54 -12.42 -14.91
CA VAL A 49 -1.58 -13.10 -14.13
C VAL A 49 -2.75 -12.17 -13.82
N CYS A 50 -2.47 -10.95 -13.34
CA CYS A 50 -3.50 -9.98 -12.98
C CYS A 50 -4.40 -9.54 -14.15
N GLU A 51 -3.89 -9.61 -15.38
CA GLU A 51 -4.64 -9.26 -16.60
C GLU A 51 -5.46 -10.41 -17.17
N MET A 52 -5.36 -11.61 -16.61
CA MET A 52 -6.18 -12.73 -17.03
C MET A 52 -7.67 -12.47 -16.74
N PRO A 53 -8.60 -13.09 -17.49
CA PRO A 53 -10.03 -12.99 -17.19
C PRO A 53 -10.39 -13.48 -15.77
N ASP A 54 -9.69 -14.52 -15.30
CA ASP A 54 -9.81 -15.09 -13.97
C ASP A 54 -8.43 -15.34 -13.33
N PRO A 55 -7.80 -14.30 -12.77
CA PRO A 55 -6.48 -14.41 -12.13
C PRO A 55 -6.48 -15.39 -10.95
N ALA A 56 -7.56 -15.38 -10.16
CA ALA A 56 -7.68 -16.24 -8.99
C ALA A 56 -7.84 -17.71 -9.40
N GLY A 57 -8.67 -18.01 -10.40
CA GLY A 57 -8.77 -19.36 -10.95
C GLY A 57 -7.44 -19.87 -11.50
N TYR A 58 -6.66 -19.03 -12.19
CA TYR A 58 -5.34 -19.39 -12.67
C TYR A 58 -4.38 -19.77 -11.52
N VAL A 59 -4.21 -18.89 -10.52
CA VAL A 59 -3.30 -19.15 -9.40
C VAL A 59 -3.74 -20.36 -8.56
N HIS A 60 -5.05 -20.58 -8.44
CA HIS A 60 -5.59 -21.76 -7.76
C HIS A 60 -5.26 -23.06 -8.52
N ALA A 61 -5.41 -23.07 -9.84
CA ALA A 61 -5.26 -24.27 -10.67
C ALA A 61 -3.81 -24.59 -11.08
N ALA A 62 -2.92 -23.60 -11.10
CA ALA A 62 -1.53 -23.79 -11.55
C ALA A 62 -0.79 -24.78 -10.65
N ALA A 63 -0.46 -25.99 -11.13
CA ALA A 63 0.19 -27.01 -10.30
C ALA A 63 1.47 -26.48 -9.63
N GLY A 64 2.39 -25.97 -10.45
CA GLY A 64 3.67 -25.39 -10.03
C GLY A 64 4.63 -26.40 -9.40
N GLU A 65 5.87 -25.96 -9.21
CA GLU A 65 6.93 -26.78 -8.59
C GLU A 65 7.31 -26.23 -7.21
N PRO A 66 7.44 -27.05 -6.17
CA PRO A 66 7.77 -26.57 -4.83
C PRO A 66 9.22 -26.06 -4.78
N ILE A 67 9.43 -24.85 -4.27
CA ILE A 67 10.76 -24.24 -4.12
C ILE A 67 11.22 -24.12 -2.66
N GLY A 68 10.36 -24.51 -1.71
CA GLY A 68 10.68 -24.55 -0.28
C GLY A 68 9.54 -24.08 0.61
N SER A 69 9.72 -24.17 1.93
CA SER A 69 8.77 -23.65 2.91
C SER A 69 8.79 -22.12 2.94
N LEU A 70 7.62 -21.49 3.10
CA LEU A 70 7.48 -20.05 3.27
C LEU A 70 8.36 -19.51 4.40
N ASP A 71 8.39 -20.19 5.55
CA ASP A 71 9.17 -19.76 6.72
C ASP A 71 10.66 -19.65 6.41
N ALA A 72 11.24 -20.66 5.76
CA ALA A 72 12.66 -20.65 5.38
C ALA A 72 12.98 -19.55 4.35
N ILE A 73 12.08 -19.35 3.37
CA ILE A 73 12.25 -18.34 2.33
C ILE A 73 12.11 -16.93 2.91
N ALA A 74 11.13 -16.71 3.79
CA ALA A 74 10.92 -15.46 4.50
C ALA A 74 12.12 -15.12 5.40
N ALA A 75 12.64 -16.09 6.13
CA ALA A 75 13.86 -15.92 6.92
C ALA A 75 15.07 -15.52 6.05
N ASN A 76 15.24 -16.14 4.88
CA ASN A 76 16.31 -15.79 3.93
C ASN A 76 16.06 -14.46 3.19
N SER A 77 14.88 -13.85 3.32
CA SER A 77 14.55 -12.61 2.61
C SER A 77 15.18 -11.37 3.24
N PHE A 78 15.56 -11.42 4.52
CA PHE A 78 16.24 -10.33 5.21
C PHE A 78 17.64 -10.09 4.64
N GLN A 79 17.86 -8.92 4.03
CA GLN A 79 19.06 -8.61 3.26
C GLN A 79 20.37 -8.76 4.07
N ALA A 80 20.37 -8.40 5.35
CA ALA A 80 21.54 -8.48 6.22
C ALA A 80 22.13 -9.90 6.39
N ALA A 81 21.30 -10.94 6.27
CA ALA A 81 21.70 -12.34 6.47
C ALA A 81 21.35 -13.25 5.28
N ARG A 82 21.02 -12.66 4.12
CA ARG A 82 20.57 -13.38 2.93
C ARG A 82 21.69 -14.24 2.35
N ASP A 83 21.41 -15.53 2.20
CA ASP A 83 22.22 -16.44 1.39
C ASP A 83 21.74 -16.37 -0.08
N PRO A 84 22.58 -15.90 -1.02
CA PRO A 84 22.19 -15.77 -2.43
C PRO A 84 21.96 -17.11 -3.13
N GLN A 85 22.40 -18.23 -2.54
CA GLN A 85 22.15 -19.57 -3.07
C GLN A 85 20.77 -20.12 -2.69
N LYS A 86 20.07 -19.47 -1.75
CA LYS A 86 18.75 -19.88 -1.29
C LYS A 86 17.64 -18.96 -1.82
N PRO A 87 16.40 -19.47 -1.95
CA PRO A 87 15.30 -18.63 -2.41
C PRO A 87 15.02 -17.47 -1.45
N TYR A 88 14.57 -16.34 -2.00
CA TYR A 88 14.10 -15.19 -1.22
C TYR A 88 12.97 -14.45 -1.95
N LEU A 89 12.12 -13.75 -1.18
CA LEU A 89 10.97 -13.02 -1.70
C LEU A 89 11.41 -11.73 -2.41
N LEU A 90 10.70 -11.41 -3.49
CA LEU A 90 10.78 -10.14 -4.19
C LEU A 90 9.48 -9.36 -3.96
N SER A 91 9.44 -8.09 -4.39
CA SER A 91 8.18 -7.33 -4.40
C SER A 91 7.11 -8.12 -5.18
N PRO A 92 5.85 -8.23 -4.73
CA PRO A 92 4.82 -8.91 -5.51
C PRO A 92 4.43 -8.12 -6.78
N VAL A 93 4.81 -6.84 -6.87
CA VAL A 93 4.50 -5.94 -7.99
C VAL A 93 5.70 -5.82 -8.92
N ASP A 94 5.52 -6.19 -10.19
CA ASP A 94 6.55 -6.11 -11.25
C ASP A 94 6.33 -4.95 -12.21
N LEU A 95 5.60 -5.18 -13.30
CA LEU A 95 5.45 -4.27 -14.42
C LEU A 95 4.22 -3.36 -14.27
N GLN A 96 3.48 -3.49 -13.16
CA GLN A 96 2.36 -2.59 -12.86
C GLN A 96 2.86 -1.18 -12.53
N ALA A 97 2.08 -0.17 -12.92
CA ALA A 97 2.30 1.19 -12.46
C ALA A 97 1.94 1.31 -10.97
N VAL A 98 2.84 1.88 -10.17
CA VAL A 98 2.62 2.07 -8.73
C VAL A 98 2.18 3.51 -8.48
N LYS A 99 0.91 3.66 -8.10
CA LYS A 99 0.30 4.93 -7.73
C LYS A 99 -0.04 4.92 -6.24
N ALA A 100 -0.05 6.09 -5.64
CA ALA A 100 -0.48 6.31 -4.27
C ALA A 100 -1.50 7.44 -4.23
N SER A 101 -2.38 7.39 -3.23
CA SER A 101 -3.36 8.43 -2.94
C SER A 101 -3.14 8.92 -1.53
N GLY A 102 -2.74 10.17 -1.40
CA GLY A 102 -2.56 10.80 -0.10
C GLY A 102 -3.88 11.27 0.48
N VAL A 103 -3.86 11.60 1.77
CA VAL A 103 -4.97 12.28 2.46
C VAL A 103 -6.31 11.51 2.40
N THR A 104 -6.24 10.18 2.44
CA THR A 104 -7.42 9.30 2.37
C THR A 104 -8.17 9.18 3.71
N PHE A 105 -7.60 9.72 4.80
CA PHE A 105 -8.22 9.76 6.12
C PHE A 105 -8.51 11.20 6.56
N VAL A 106 -9.77 11.62 6.39
CA VAL A 106 -10.26 12.98 6.70
C VAL A 106 -10.00 13.39 8.16
N VAL A 107 -10.11 12.45 9.09
CA VAL A 107 -9.89 12.72 10.52
C VAL A 107 -8.43 13.11 10.77
N SER A 108 -7.48 12.34 10.20
CA SER A 108 -6.04 12.61 10.33
C SER A 108 -5.65 13.94 9.69
N LEU A 109 -6.27 14.29 8.57
CA LEU A 109 -6.13 15.60 7.94
C LEU A 109 -6.55 16.72 8.90
N LEU A 110 -7.77 16.63 9.43
CA LEU A 110 -8.36 17.70 10.23
C LEU A 110 -7.55 17.95 11.51
N GLU A 111 -7.10 16.89 12.19
CA GLU A 111 -6.21 17.04 13.35
C GLU A 111 -4.89 17.71 12.98
N ARG A 112 -4.32 17.40 11.80
CA ARG A 112 -3.09 18.06 11.35
C ARG A 112 -3.30 19.54 11.01
N VAL A 113 -4.43 19.87 10.38
CA VAL A 113 -4.83 21.27 10.15
C VAL A 113 -5.01 22.01 11.48
N ILE A 114 -5.64 21.38 12.47
CA ILE A 114 -5.79 21.94 13.82
C ILE A 114 -4.42 22.19 14.45
N GLU A 115 -3.50 21.22 14.40
CA GLU A 115 -2.16 21.33 14.97
C GLU A 115 -1.35 22.48 14.33
N GLU A 116 -1.35 22.56 12.99
CA GLU A 116 -0.66 23.62 12.23
C GLU A 116 -1.21 25.01 12.55
N GLN A 117 -2.52 25.16 12.69
CA GLN A 117 -3.18 26.43 13.02
C GLN A 117 -3.00 26.80 14.51
N ALA A 118 -3.02 25.81 15.40
CA ALA A 118 -2.82 26.00 16.82
C ALA A 118 -1.36 26.37 17.16
N ARG A 119 -0.39 25.95 16.33
CA ARG A 119 1.06 26.14 16.56
C ARG A 119 1.48 25.73 17.97
N GLY A 120 0.94 24.61 18.46
CA GLY A 120 1.19 24.07 19.80
C GLY A 120 0.35 24.69 20.94
N SER A 121 -0.56 25.63 20.66
CA SER A 121 -1.47 26.18 21.67
C SER A 121 -2.69 25.27 21.88
N ALA A 122 -2.76 24.59 23.02
CA ALA A 122 -3.88 23.71 23.38
C ALA A 122 -5.25 24.43 23.33
N GLU A 123 -5.32 25.65 23.89
CA GLU A 123 -6.54 26.46 23.92
C GLU A 123 -7.06 26.79 22.51
N LYS A 124 -6.15 27.13 21.58
CA LYS A 124 -6.52 27.37 20.17
C LYS A 124 -6.97 26.08 19.48
N ALA A 125 -6.29 24.97 19.74
CA ALA A 125 -6.66 23.68 19.18
C ALA A 125 -8.07 23.27 19.59
N ASP A 126 -8.41 23.43 20.88
CA ASP A 126 -9.73 23.09 21.40
C ASP A 126 -10.83 24.02 20.88
N ALA A 127 -10.53 25.32 20.73
CA ALA A 127 -11.46 26.25 20.08
C ALA A 127 -11.72 25.88 18.62
N ILE A 128 -10.69 25.51 17.86
CA ILE A 128 -10.84 25.07 16.46
C ILE A 128 -11.64 23.75 16.40
N ARG A 129 -11.37 22.78 17.29
CA ARG A 129 -12.14 21.52 17.37
C ARG A 129 -13.60 21.76 17.70
N ALA A 130 -13.89 22.60 18.70
CA ALA A 130 -15.26 22.91 19.10
C ALA A 130 -16.03 23.57 17.96
N ASP A 131 -15.40 24.49 17.24
CA ASP A 131 -15.99 25.15 16.07
C ASP A 131 -16.24 24.15 14.92
N ILE A 132 -15.28 23.27 14.62
CA ILE A 132 -15.45 22.21 13.62
C ILE A 132 -16.59 21.27 14.02
N ALA A 133 -16.66 20.85 15.29
CA ALA A 133 -17.72 19.99 15.80
C ALA A 133 -19.11 20.65 15.75
N GLY A 134 -19.19 21.96 16.02
CA GLY A 134 -20.43 22.74 15.95
C GLY A 134 -20.99 22.90 14.53
N LEU A 135 -20.15 22.74 13.50
CA LEU A 135 -20.52 22.87 12.09
C LEU A 135 -21.04 21.57 11.46
N ILE A 136 -20.59 20.43 11.97
CA ILE A 136 -20.68 19.13 11.26
C ILE A 136 -21.61 18.16 12.01
N GLY A 137 -21.91 18.44 13.27
CA GLY A 137 -22.34 17.43 14.21
C GLY A 137 -21.15 16.61 14.70
N HIS A 138 -21.35 15.87 15.79
CA HIS A 138 -20.28 15.35 16.64
C HIS A 138 -19.31 14.32 16.01
N ASP A 139 -19.49 13.92 14.75
CA ASP A 139 -18.76 12.78 14.17
C ASP A 139 -18.12 13.08 12.80
N LEU A 140 -16.89 13.60 12.85
CA LEU A 140 -16.03 13.86 11.69
C LEU A 140 -15.72 12.62 10.85
N SER A 141 -15.82 11.42 11.43
CA SER A 141 -15.54 10.17 10.70
C SER A 141 -16.57 9.86 9.61
N LYS A 142 -17.74 10.50 9.67
CA LYS A 142 -18.84 10.34 8.69
C LYS A 142 -18.80 11.36 7.56
N LEU A 143 -17.86 12.31 7.61
CA LEU A 143 -17.76 13.32 6.56
C LEU A 143 -17.34 12.67 5.25
N LYS A 144 -18.17 12.81 4.21
CA LYS A 144 -17.89 12.29 2.88
C LYS A 144 -17.21 13.39 2.04
N PRO A 145 -15.95 13.20 1.58
CA PRO A 145 -15.30 14.15 0.68
C PRO A 145 -16.17 14.47 -0.54
N GLY A 146 -16.17 15.75 -0.93
CA GLY A 146 -16.99 16.28 -2.04
C GLY A 146 -18.48 16.43 -1.76
N SER A 147 -18.99 16.07 -0.57
CA SER A 147 -20.40 16.29 -0.21
C SER A 147 -20.72 17.78 -0.02
N PRO A 148 -22.00 18.20 -0.08
CA PRO A 148 -22.39 19.58 0.22
C PRO A 148 -21.89 20.05 1.59
N GLU A 149 -21.97 19.20 2.61
CA GLU A 149 -21.48 19.47 3.97
C GLU A 149 -19.95 19.65 3.99
N ALA A 150 -19.21 18.77 3.30
CA ALA A 150 -17.77 18.86 3.13
C ALA A 150 -17.34 20.19 2.48
N MET A 151 -18.07 20.61 1.44
CA MET A 151 -17.79 21.87 0.74
C MET A 151 -18.15 23.10 1.58
N GLU A 152 -19.17 23.04 2.43
CA GLU A 152 -19.49 24.09 3.38
C GLU A 152 -18.40 24.26 4.44
N ILE A 153 -17.91 23.15 5.00
CA ILE A 153 -16.78 23.14 5.96
C ILE A 153 -15.54 23.74 5.32
N LYS A 154 -15.19 23.27 4.12
CA LYS A 154 -14.06 23.77 3.36
C LYS A 154 -14.17 25.29 3.18
N THR A 155 -15.34 25.79 2.76
CA THR A 155 -15.59 27.23 2.60
C THR A 155 -15.39 28.00 3.91
N LYS A 156 -15.91 27.49 5.02
CA LYS A 156 -15.76 28.12 6.35
C LYS A 156 -14.31 28.12 6.85
N LEU A 157 -13.57 27.04 6.64
CA LEU A 157 -12.14 26.96 6.96
C LEU A 157 -11.33 27.97 6.12
N ILE A 158 -11.64 28.10 4.82
CA ILE A 158 -11.02 29.10 3.93
C ILE A 158 -11.28 30.52 4.39
N GLN A 159 -12.53 30.86 4.71
CA GLN A 159 -12.91 32.19 5.21
C GLN A 159 -12.17 32.60 6.49
N ARG A 160 -11.71 31.61 7.27
CA ARG A 160 -10.94 31.80 8.50
C ARG A 160 -9.42 31.79 8.30
N GLY A 161 -8.96 31.73 7.05
CA GLY A 161 -7.53 31.71 6.72
C GLY A 161 -6.86 30.35 6.97
N ALA A 162 -7.62 29.28 7.18
CA ALA A 162 -7.09 27.93 7.39
C ALA A 162 -6.91 27.14 6.09
N TRP A 163 -6.89 27.82 4.93
CA TRP A 163 -6.71 27.15 3.64
C TRP A 163 -5.37 26.42 3.56
N SER A 164 -5.38 25.20 3.03
CA SER A 164 -4.20 24.41 2.67
C SER A 164 -4.52 23.50 1.49
N GLN A 165 -3.50 23.06 0.75
CA GLN A 165 -3.64 22.09 -0.33
C GLN A 165 -4.24 20.77 0.16
N TYR A 166 -3.99 20.39 1.42
CA TYR A 166 -4.54 19.18 1.99
C TYR A 166 -6.06 19.26 2.21
N LEU A 167 -6.63 20.46 2.44
CA LEU A 167 -8.08 20.64 2.47
C LEU A 167 -8.71 20.46 1.08
N GLU A 168 -7.99 20.82 0.02
CA GLU A 168 -8.47 20.65 -1.35
C GLU A 168 -8.71 19.18 -1.67
N VAL A 169 -7.77 18.30 -1.30
CA VAL A 169 -7.82 16.87 -1.66
C VAL A 169 -8.46 15.98 -0.60
N GLY A 170 -8.38 16.37 0.67
CA GLY A 170 -8.93 15.57 1.76
C GLY A 170 -10.42 15.82 2.05
N ILE A 171 -10.94 16.99 1.65
CA ILE A 171 -12.37 17.33 1.82
C ILE A 171 -13.05 17.61 0.48
N GLY A 172 -12.29 18.07 -0.52
CA GLY A 172 -12.83 18.32 -1.85
C GLY A 172 -13.22 17.05 -2.61
N PRO A 173 -13.76 17.20 -3.83
CA PRO A 173 -14.25 16.10 -4.63
C PRO A 173 -13.14 15.32 -5.34
N ASP A 174 -11.95 15.91 -5.48
CA ASP A 174 -10.84 15.37 -6.27
C ASP A 174 -9.79 14.75 -5.36
N ALA A 175 -9.44 13.48 -5.62
CA ALA A 175 -8.43 12.77 -4.86
C ALA A 175 -7.00 13.20 -5.28
N GLU A 176 -6.10 13.26 -4.31
CA GLU A 176 -4.67 13.33 -4.60
C GLU A 176 -4.20 11.99 -5.19
N ILE A 177 -3.50 12.03 -6.33
CA ILE A 177 -2.89 10.86 -6.95
C ILE A 177 -1.48 11.20 -7.43
N PHE A 178 -0.49 10.40 -7.02
CA PHE A 178 0.88 10.55 -7.47
C PHE A 178 1.53 9.20 -7.84
N THR A 179 2.61 9.26 -8.62
CA THR A 179 3.43 8.08 -8.92
C THR A 179 4.38 7.81 -7.76
N LYS A 180 4.19 6.70 -7.03
CA LYS A 180 5.04 6.35 -5.88
C LYS A 180 6.42 5.90 -6.35
N CYS A 181 6.48 5.06 -7.37
CA CYS A 181 7.75 4.62 -7.96
C CYS A 181 7.57 4.17 -9.42
N GLN A 182 8.69 3.99 -10.12
CA GLN A 182 8.71 3.35 -11.44
C GLN A 182 8.38 1.85 -11.31
N PRO A 183 7.89 1.19 -12.38
CA PRO A 183 7.79 -0.26 -12.41
C PRO A 183 9.11 -0.93 -12.04
N MET A 184 9.04 -2.07 -11.34
CA MET A 184 10.19 -2.80 -10.79
C MET A 184 11.05 -2.07 -9.75
N ALA A 185 10.71 -0.85 -9.34
CA ALA A 185 11.48 -0.10 -8.34
C ALA A 185 11.07 -0.42 -6.88
N SER A 186 9.92 -1.07 -6.67
CA SER A 186 9.49 -1.50 -5.33
C SER A 186 10.30 -2.70 -4.85
N VAL A 187 10.53 -2.77 -3.54
CA VAL A 187 11.27 -3.85 -2.90
C VAL A 187 10.35 -4.78 -2.12
N GLY A 188 10.77 -6.03 -1.95
CA GLY A 188 10.00 -7.07 -1.26
C GLY A 188 10.24 -7.10 0.24
N PHE A 189 9.52 -8.01 0.91
CA PHE A 189 9.68 -8.28 2.33
C PHE A 189 11.15 -8.56 2.71
N GLY A 190 11.65 -7.91 3.76
CA GLY A 190 13.02 -8.07 4.26
C GLY A 190 14.13 -7.41 3.44
N ALA A 191 13.81 -6.75 2.32
CA ALA A 191 14.78 -5.97 1.56
C ALA A 191 15.12 -4.64 2.25
N ASP A 192 16.33 -4.15 2.02
CA ASP A 192 16.70 -2.79 2.46
C ASP A 192 16.00 -1.75 1.57
N VAL A 193 15.52 -0.67 2.19
CA VAL A 193 14.97 0.48 1.48
C VAL A 193 16.03 1.56 1.31
N GLY A 194 16.04 2.21 0.16
CA GLY A 194 16.97 3.32 -0.10
C GLY A 194 16.49 4.62 0.54
N LEU A 195 17.37 5.30 1.27
CA LEU A 195 17.14 6.66 1.76
C LEU A 195 17.98 7.64 0.93
N HIS A 196 17.38 8.76 0.54
CA HIS A 196 18.14 9.80 -0.14
C HIS A 196 19.21 10.37 0.81
N PRO A 197 20.49 10.49 0.42
CA PRO A 197 21.58 10.89 1.33
C PRO A 197 21.43 12.25 2.01
N VAL A 198 20.53 13.12 1.53
CA VAL A 198 20.27 14.46 2.07
C VAL A 198 19.00 14.51 2.92
N SER A 199 18.23 13.41 2.95
CA SER A 199 17.01 13.33 3.73
C SER A 199 17.35 13.19 5.21
N THR A 200 16.87 14.14 6.02
CA THR A 200 17.07 14.16 7.47
C THR A 200 15.85 13.65 8.25
N TRP A 201 14.74 13.42 7.56
CA TRP A 201 13.51 12.89 8.15
C TRP A 201 12.82 11.97 7.15
N ASN A 202 12.63 10.71 7.54
CA ASN A 202 11.95 9.70 6.72
C ASN A 202 11.00 8.95 7.66
N ASN A 203 9.74 8.84 7.26
CA ASN A 203 8.71 8.17 8.04
C ASN A 203 8.06 7.07 7.20
N PRO A 204 7.91 5.84 7.71
CA PRO A 204 7.13 4.83 7.03
C PRO A 204 5.64 5.20 7.00
N GLU A 205 4.97 4.88 5.89
CA GLU A 205 3.54 5.12 5.65
C GLU A 205 2.87 3.77 5.35
N PRO A 206 2.49 2.99 6.39
CA PRO A 206 1.89 1.69 6.19
C PRO A 206 0.51 1.82 5.54
N GLU A 207 0.34 1.24 4.37
CA GLU A 207 -0.85 1.37 3.53
C GLU A 207 -1.36 0.03 3.03
N ILE A 208 -2.67 -0.04 2.78
CA ILE A 208 -3.25 -1.12 1.98
C ILE A 208 -3.16 -0.68 0.52
N ALA A 209 -2.44 -1.45 -0.29
CA ALA A 209 -2.35 -1.24 -1.73
C ALA A 209 -3.34 -2.17 -2.45
N MET A 210 -4.13 -1.61 -3.35
CA MET A 210 -5.04 -2.37 -4.20
C MET A 210 -4.35 -2.70 -5.53
N ILE A 211 -4.54 -3.92 -6.01
CA ILE A 211 -4.05 -4.36 -7.32
C ILE A 211 -5.22 -4.33 -8.31
N ALA A 212 -5.08 -3.52 -9.35
CA ALA A 212 -6.04 -3.42 -10.44
C ALA A 212 -5.44 -3.91 -11.76
N ALA A 213 -6.24 -4.61 -12.54
CA ALA A 213 -5.94 -4.93 -13.93
C ALA A 213 -6.04 -3.67 -14.81
N GLY A 214 -5.51 -3.71 -16.04
CA GLY A 214 -5.60 -2.61 -17.01
C GLY A 214 -7.03 -2.23 -17.39
N SER A 215 -8.00 -3.12 -17.13
CA SER A 215 -9.44 -2.84 -17.24
C SER A 215 -10.01 -1.97 -16.11
N GLY A 216 -9.24 -1.71 -15.05
CA GLY A 216 -9.70 -1.08 -13.81
C GLY A 216 -10.35 -2.04 -12.81
N LYS A 217 -10.51 -3.33 -13.14
CA LYS A 217 -11.02 -4.34 -12.22
C LYS A 217 -10.01 -4.57 -11.10
N ILE A 218 -10.48 -4.50 -9.85
CA ILE A 218 -9.69 -4.88 -8.67
C ILE A 218 -9.56 -6.41 -8.66
N VAL A 219 -8.32 -6.90 -8.60
CA VAL A 219 -8.00 -8.34 -8.68
C VAL A 219 -7.20 -8.83 -7.47
N GLY A 220 -6.81 -7.93 -6.57
CA GLY A 220 -6.11 -8.30 -5.34
C GLY A 220 -5.79 -7.10 -4.46
N ALA A 221 -5.12 -7.36 -3.35
CA ALA A 221 -4.59 -6.36 -2.44
C ALA A 221 -3.28 -6.87 -1.81
N THR A 222 -2.45 -5.93 -1.34
CA THR A 222 -1.20 -6.20 -0.62
C THR A 222 -0.97 -5.10 0.41
N LEU A 223 -0.01 -5.30 1.30
CA LEU A 223 0.52 -4.24 2.16
C LEU A 223 1.62 -3.48 1.43
N GLY A 224 1.67 -2.17 1.65
CA GLY A 224 2.68 -1.25 1.13
C GLY A 224 3.21 -0.31 2.21
N ASN A 225 4.33 0.32 1.90
CA ASN A 225 5.01 1.35 2.70
C ASN A 225 5.67 2.35 1.74
#